data_AF-A0AA37B248-F1
#
_entry.id   AF-A0AA37B248-F1
#
_cell.length_a   1.000
_cell.length_b   1.000
_cell.length_c   1.000
_cell.angle_alpha   90.00
_cell.angle_beta   90.00
_cell.angle_gamma   90.00
#
_symmetry.space_group_name_H-M   'P 1'
#
loop_
_entity.id
_entity.type
_entity.pdbx_description
1 polymer ?
#
loop_
_entity_poly.entity_id
_entity_poly.type
_entity_poly.pdbx_seq_one_letter_code
_entity_poly.pdbx_strand_id
1 'polypeptide(L)'
;MLDSLQFGVMLAESGLLDEAVREVMMRPQLMMIAESSPGIQSAMKSQVSKWKNQIRAQLGQVTIEEKFAEEIALYQLSIELESTEFVKRLDDILIQLSVCSAFFGKASELAAHPHHRYSPMFQSYFCNQWFESIAAELKQAQSDEVKQHKQALLTDLYQRVDTLNAMPEMTESGDANKLGRLWDMAAAKLSKTEVNLLQQFAAFLKGQKGLQKIAEQLGRMADQVSDPNSSKAPVEELELVEEQLDQVTDDIVGIHEGNDLSKLLPNETMFLAYPELEVIFYKHLVDHQLMNYHMQGKQRKLRKVKTHKKAAEQAMLDKGPFILAIDSSGSMEGFPEKCAKALAYGLMQIALAEERDCYVVMFSTELITYELTKKDGLREVLNFLSYSFHGGTDMPSALERAIEQMLDDKYKNADLVVLSDFIAPSPPAALTQKIEQLKAEKNRFHALNLSSYGNPELMQIFDHLWDYTRSPIQRLFKR
;
A
#
# COMPACT_ATOMS: atom_id res chain seq x y z
N MET A 1 -36.66 24.78 2.35
CA MET A 1 -35.88 24.11 1.29
C MET A 1 -35.29 22.84 1.89
N LEU A 2 -35.91 21.69 1.62
CA LEU A 2 -35.27 20.40 1.81
C LEU A 2 -34.41 20.20 0.57
N ASP A 3 -33.10 20.38 0.72
CA ASP A 3 -32.15 20.22 -0.37
C ASP A 3 -32.09 18.74 -0.77
N SER A 4 -31.87 18.47 -2.06
CA SER A 4 -31.50 17.14 -2.57
C SER A 4 -30.33 16.51 -1.79
N LEU A 5 -29.43 17.36 -1.29
CA LEU A 5 -28.36 17.02 -0.35
C LEU A 5 -28.89 16.48 0.98
N GLN A 6 -29.99 17.01 1.51
CA GLN A 6 -30.57 16.59 2.78
C GLN A 6 -31.23 15.20 2.67
N PHE A 7 -31.83 14.88 1.52
CA PHE A 7 -32.31 13.53 1.18
C PHE A 7 -31.16 12.53 1.02
N GLY A 8 -30.08 12.92 0.33
CA GLY A 8 -28.87 12.10 0.20
C GLY A 8 -28.17 11.83 1.53
N VAL A 9 -28.11 12.84 2.41
CA VAL A 9 -27.48 12.76 3.74
C VAL A 9 -28.31 11.91 4.71
N MET A 10 -29.65 12.05 4.74
CA MET A 10 -30.51 11.28 5.65
C MET A 10 -30.46 9.77 5.42
N LEU A 11 -30.16 9.32 4.19
CA LEU A 11 -30.05 7.89 3.87
C LEU A 11 -28.61 7.38 3.86
N ALA A 12 -27.61 8.25 3.65
CA ALA A 12 -26.19 7.89 3.81
C ALA A 12 -25.83 7.51 5.27
N GLU A 13 -26.58 8.01 6.27
CA GLU A 13 -26.49 7.60 7.67
C GLU A 13 -27.17 6.26 7.98
N SER A 14 -27.89 5.64 7.04
CA SER A 14 -28.73 4.45 7.28
C SER A 14 -27.98 3.15 7.53
N GLY A 15 -26.65 3.17 7.69
CA GLY A 15 -25.85 1.99 7.99
C GLY A 15 -25.78 0.94 6.87
N LEU A 16 -26.38 1.20 5.69
CA LEU A 16 -26.37 0.28 4.54
C LEU A 16 -24.94 -0.07 4.09
N LEU A 17 -24.04 0.91 4.09
CA LEU A 17 -22.64 0.70 3.75
C LEU A 17 -21.91 -0.12 4.82
N ASP A 18 -22.21 0.13 6.09
CA ASP A 18 -21.57 -0.59 7.21
C ASP A 18 -22.02 -2.06 7.24
N GLU A 19 -23.30 -2.33 6.97
CA GLU A 19 -23.82 -3.69 6.83
C GLU A 19 -23.19 -4.39 5.62
N ALA A 20 -23.09 -3.71 4.46
CA ALA A 20 -22.44 -4.28 3.28
C ALA A 20 -20.96 -4.62 3.52
N VAL A 21 -20.21 -3.74 4.22
CA VAL A 21 -18.82 -3.99 4.63
C VAL A 21 -18.74 -5.21 5.55
N ARG A 22 -19.63 -5.29 6.55
CA ARG A 22 -19.68 -6.41 7.49
C ARG A 22 -19.95 -7.72 6.76
N GLU A 23 -20.92 -7.76 5.85
CA GLU A 23 -21.24 -8.95 5.06
C GLU A 23 -20.08 -9.41 4.18
N VAL A 24 -19.28 -8.50 3.63
CA VAL A 24 -18.06 -8.85 2.87
C VAL A 24 -17.01 -9.46 3.78
N MET A 25 -16.75 -8.83 4.94
CA MET A 25 -15.72 -9.29 5.89
C MET A 25 -16.09 -10.62 6.58
N MET A 26 -17.38 -10.92 6.72
CA MET A 26 -17.88 -12.15 7.36
C MET A 26 -17.89 -13.37 6.42
N ARG A 27 -17.46 -13.23 5.15
CA ARG A 27 -17.46 -14.36 4.22
C ARG A 27 -16.37 -15.39 4.60
N PRO A 28 -16.70 -16.69 4.73
CA PRO A 28 -15.77 -17.71 5.23
C PRO A 28 -14.45 -17.81 4.46
N GLN A 29 -14.50 -17.76 3.12
CA GLN A 29 -13.31 -17.84 2.27
C GLN A 29 -12.37 -16.64 2.44
N LEU A 30 -12.92 -15.44 2.67
CA LEU A 30 -12.15 -14.23 2.90
C LEU A 30 -11.58 -14.18 4.31
N MET A 31 -12.33 -14.65 5.32
CA MET A 31 -11.83 -14.82 6.67
C MET A 31 -10.63 -15.77 6.72
N MET A 32 -10.75 -16.95 6.10
CA MET A 32 -9.70 -17.97 6.11
C MET A 32 -8.35 -17.42 5.62
N ILE A 33 -8.36 -16.61 4.56
CA ILE A 33 -7.15 -16.04 3.96
C ILE A 33 -6.65 -14.82 4.72
N ALA A 34 -7.56 -14.02 5.27
CA ALA A 34 -7.21 -12.92 6.16
C ALA A 34 -6.58 -13.41 7.47
N GLU A 35 -6.99 -14.59 7.96
CA GLU A 35 -6.38 -15.25 9.12
C GLU A 35 -5.04 -15.92 8.77
N SER A 36 -4.84 -16.30 7.51
CA SER A 36 -3.58 -16.90 7.06
C SER A 36 -2.42 -15.92 7.09
N SER A 37 -2.66 -14.61 6.93
CA SER A 37 -1.59 -13.61 7.06
C SER A 37 -2.06 -12.19 7.45
N PRO A 38 -1.31 -11.49 8.34
CA PRO A 38 -1.63 -10.12 8.73
C PRO A 38 -1.47 -9.10 7.60
N GLY A 39 -0.57 -9.38 6.64
CA GLY A 39 -0.35 -8.57 5.44
C GLY A 39 -1.58 -8.48 4.56
N ILE A 40 -2.14 -9.62 4.17
CA ILE A 40 -3.36 -9.71 3.36
C ILE A 40 -4.54 -9.08 4.09
N GLN A 41 -4.65 -9.30 5.41
CA GLN A 41 -5.71 -8.68 6.20
C GLN A 41 -5.66 -7.14 6.14
N SER A 42 -4.47 -6.55 6.22
CA SER A 42 -4.30 -5.09 6.13
C SER A 42 -4.60 -4.55 4.74
N ALA A 43 -4.15 -5.23 3.68
CA ALA A 43 -4.41 -4.87 2.29
C ALA A 43 -5.90 -4.97 1.94
N MET A 44 -6.56 -6.07 2.36
CA MET A 44 -7.99 -6.27 2.19
C MET A 44 -8.81 -5.22 2.95
N LYS A 45 -8.47 -4.90 4.20
CA LYS A 45 -9.13 -3.81 4.96
C LYS A 45 -8.96 -2.46 4.28
N SER A 46 -7.76 -2.16 3.78
CA SER A 46 -7.48 -0.95 3.00
C SER A 46 -8.36 -0.89 1.75
N GLN A 47 -8.48 -1.98 0.99
CA GLN A 47 -9.32 -2.05 -0.19
C GLN A 47 -10.81 -1.86 0.11
N VAL A 48 -11.33 -2.50 1.16
CA VAL A 48 -12.72 -2.33 1.61
C VAL A 48 -12.97 -0.89 2.06
N SER A 49 -12.01 -0.25 2.73
CA SER A 49 -12.12 1.16 3.11
C SER A 49 -12.12 2.12 1.90
N LYS A 50 -11.28 1.86 0.88
CA LYS A 50 -11.27 2.62 -0.38
C LYS A 50 -12.59 2.49 -1.13
N TRP A 51 -13.12 1.26 -1.23
CA TRP A 51 -14.42 0.98 -1.81
C TRP A 51 -15.55 1.70 -1.08
N LYS A 52 -15.55 1.67 0.27
CA LYS A 52 -16.51 2.40 1.10
C LYS A 52 -16.48 3.91 0.81
N ASN A 53 -15.29 4.50 0.73
CA ASN A 53 -15.12 5.93 0.45
C ASN A 53 -15.55 6.29 -0.97
N GLN A 54 -15.27 5.43 -1.95
CA GLN A 54 -15.68 5.62 -3.34
C GLN A 54 -17.21 5.62 -3.48
N ILE A 55 -17.89 4.64 -2.89
CA ILE A 55 -19.36 4.58 -2.94
C ILE A 55 -19.98 5.75 -2.17
N ARG A 56 -19.41 6.13 -1.02
CA ARG A 56 -19.89 7.28 -0.25
C ARG A 56 -19.86 8.57 -1.08
N ALA A 57 -18.85 8.74 -1.92
CA ALA A 57 -18.76 9.88 -2.84
C ALA A 57 -19.77 9.77 -3.99
N GLN A 58 -19.96 8.57 -4.57
CA GLN A 58 -20.87 8.36 -5.70
C GLN A 58 -22.36 8.46 -5.33
N LEU A 59 -22.76 7.88 -4.20
CA LEU A 59 -24.14 7.93 -3.69
C LEU A 59 -24.60 9.36 -3.34
N GLY A 60 -23.66 10.26 -3.04
CA GLY A 60 -23.95 11.63 -2.66
C GLY A 60 -24.26 12.57 -3.82
N GLN A 61 -23.84 12.23 -5.05
CA GLN A 61 -23.94 13.13 -6.22
C GLN A 61 -24.72 12.50 -7.38
N VAL A 62 -24.38 11.27 -7.80
CA VAL A 62 -24.80 10.76 -9.11
C VAL A 62 -26.23 10.21 -9.09
N THR A 63 -26.62 9.51 -8.03
CA THR A 63 -27.92 8.81 -8.00
C THR A 63 -29.12 9.74 -7.86
N ILE A 64 -28.93 10.89 -7.20
CA ILE A 64 -30.02 11.85 -6.89
C ILE A 64 -30.29 12.76 -8.10
N GLU A 65 -29.23 13.17 -8.81
CA GLU A 65 -29.32 14.15 -9.89
C GLU A 65 -29.88 13.55 -11.20
N GLU A 66 -29.58 12.29 -11.53
CA GLU A 66 -29.97 11.72 -12.83
C GLU A 66 -31.39 11.15 -12.88
N LYS A 67 -31.91 10.61 -11.77
CA LYS A 67 -33.19 9.87 -11.76
C LYS A 67 -34.31 10.57 -11.02
N PHE A 68 -34.00 11.37 -10.01
CA PHE A 68 -35.00 11.96 -9.11
C PHE A 68 -35.07 13.49 -9.18
N ALA A 69 -34.19 14.17 -9.94
CA ALA A 69 -34.16 15.63 -10.00
C ALA A 69 -35.47 16.26 -10.48
N GLU A 70 -36.08 15.70 -11.54
CA GLU A 70 -37.37 16.19 -12.07
C GLU A 70 -38.51 15.98 -11.06
N GLU A 71 -38.55 14.81 -10.41
CA GLU A 71 -39.58 14.49 -9.43
C GLU A 71 -39.43 15.33 -8.14
N ILE A 72 -38.20 15.53 -7.67
CA ILE A 72 -37.90 16.37 -6.49
C ILE A 72 -38.22 17.85 -6.78
N ALA A 73 -37.95 18.34 -8.00
CA ALA A 73 -38.31 19.70 -8.39
C ALA A 73 -39.83 19.90 -8.40
N LEU A 74 -40.59 18.95 -8.92
CA LEU A 74 -42.06 18.96 -8.88
C LEU A 74 -42.59 18.90 -7.45
N TYR A 75 -41.97 18.11 -6.59
CA TYR A 75 -42.32 18.04 -5.17
C TYR A 75 -42.06 19.37 -4.46
N GLN A 76 -40.93 20.02 -4.69
CA GLN A 76 -40.61 21.34 -4.11
C GLN A 76 -41.62 22.40 -4.54
N LEU A 77 -41.95 22.46 -5.84
CA LEU A 77 -43.00 23.35 -6.36
C LEU A 77 -44.35 23.07 -5.69
N SER A 78 -44.67 21.81 -5.38
CA SER A 78 -45.95 21.44 -4.75
C SER A 78 -46.08 21.89 -3.28
N ILE A 79 -44.96 22.00 -2.57
CA ILE A 79 -44.92 22.47 -1.17
C ILE A 79 -45.06 23.99 -1.10
N GLU A 80 -44.51 24.72 -2.07
CA GLU A 80 -44.50 26.18 -2.08
C GLU A 80 -45.85 26.79 -2.52
N LEU A 81 -46.74 26.00 -3.11
CA LEU A 81 -48.07 26.45 -3.55
C LEU A 81 -49.04 26.64 -2.38
N GLU A 82 -49.91 27.65 -2.47
CA GLU A 82 -51.05 27.79 -1.55
C GLU A 82 -52.11 26.70 -1.80
N SER A 83 -52.82 26.29 -0.74
CA SER A 83 -53.76 25.16 -0.79
C SER A 83 -54.89 25.31 -1.83
N THR A 84 -55.27 26.55 -2.19
CA THR A 84 -56.28 26.82 -3.21
C THR A 84 -55.73 26.75 -4.64
N GLU A 85 -54.45 27.05 -4.82
CA GLU A 85 -53.75 26.99 -6.10
C GLU A 85 -53.26 25.57 -6.40
N PHE A 86 -52.86 24.82 -5.36
CA PHE A 86 -52.54 23.41 -5.41
C PHE A 86 -53.69 22.58 -5.99
N VAL A 87 -54.93 22.80 -5.53
CA VAL A 87 -56.12 22.06 -6.02
C VAL A 87 -56.40 22.35 -7.50
N LYS A 88 -56.10 23.56 -7.99
CA LYS A 88 -56.29 23.93 -9.40
C LYS A 88 -55.22 23.32 -10.31
N ARG A 89 -53.97 23.24 -9.82
CA ARG A 89 -52.84 22.67 -10.55
C ARG A 89 -52.67 21.16 -10.34
N LEU A 90 -53.53 20.54 -9.52
CA LEU A 90 -53.42 19.13 -9.17
C LEU A 90 -53.53 18.21 -10.40
N ASP A 91 -54.42 18.55 -11.34
CA ASP A 91 -54.58 17.76 -12.57
C ASP A 91 -53.32 17.88 -13.48
N ASP A 92 -52.66 19.04 -13.52
CA ASP A 92 -51.40 19.25 -14.23
C ASP A 92 -50.22 18.51 -13.56
N ILE A 93 -50.17 18.53 -12.22
CA ILE A 93 -49.16 17.81 -11.43
C ILE A 93 -49.31 16.29 -11.64
N LEU A 94 -50.54 15.76 -11.70
CA LEU A 94 -50.78 14.34 -11.98
C LEU A 94 -50.32 13.94 -13.39
N ILE A 95 -50.49 14.81 -14.39
CA ILE A 95 -50.00 14.55 -15.75
C ILE A 95 -48.47 14.48 -15.76
N GLN A 96 -47.79 15.41 -15.07
CA GLN A 96 -46.33 15.41 -14.99
C GLN A 96 -45.79 14.23 -14.15
N LEU A 97 -46.49 13.84 -13.08
CA LEU A 97 -46.16 12.66 -12.27
C LEU A 97 -46.29 11.34 -13.05
N SER A 98 -47.20 11.27 -14.03
CA SER A 98 -47.40 10.05 -14.85
C SER A 98 -46.17 9.66 -15.68
N VAL A 99 -45.29 10.62 -15.97
CA VAL A 99 -44.09 10.43 -16.79
C VAL A 99 -42.87 10.13 -15.93
N CYS A 100 -42.82 10.67 -14.71
CA CYS A 100 -41.60 10.72 -13.92
C CYS A 100 -41.63 9.91 -12.62
N SER A 101 -42.78 9.44 -12.12
CA SER A 101 -42.89 8.85 -10.78
C SER A 101 -43.76 7.60 -10.70
N ALA A 102 -43.34 6.62 -9.89
CA ALA A 102 -44.18 5.47 -9.55
C ALA A 102 -45.29 5.82 -8.54
N PHE A 103 -45.25 7.01 -7.93
CA PHE A 103 -46.29 7.53 -7.03
C PHE A 103 -47.61 7.86 -7.76
N PHE A 104 -47.60 7.98 -9.10
CA PHE A 104 -48.78 8.34 -9.90
C PHE A 104 -50.01 7.48 -9.59
N GLY A 105 -49.86 6.16 -9.42
CA GLY A 105 -50.98 5.26 -9.11
C GLY A 105 -51.68 5.62 -7.80
N LYS A 106 -50.89 5.86 -6.74
CA LYS A 106 -51.38 6.25 -5.41
C LYS A 106 -51.89 7.69 -5.39
N ALA A 107 -51.25 8.58 -6.15
CA ALA A 107 -51.66 9.97 -6.33
C ALA A 107 -53.03 10.09 -7.02
N SER A 108 -53.27 9.27 -8.04
CA SER A 108 -54.55 9.20 -8.76
C SER A 108 -55.70 8.71 -7.87
N GLU A 109 -55.46 7.69 -7.03
CA GLU A 109 -56.45 7.21 -6.06
C GLU A 109 -56.80 8.27 -4.99
N LEU A 110 -55.80 9.00 -4.50
CA LEU A 110 -55.99 10.09 -3.54
C LEU A 110 -56.75 11.28 -4.17
N ALA A 111 -56.52 11.54 -5.45
CA ALA A 111 -57.21 12.58 -6.21
C ALA A 111 -58.64 12.18 -6.64
N ALA A 112 -58.95 10.89 -6.75
CA ALA A 112 -60.25 10.42 -7.20
C ALA A 112 -61.41 10.69 -6.23
N HIS A 113 -61.12 11.00 -4.96
CA HIS A 113 -62.15 11.23 -3.93
C HIS A 113 -62.45 12.74 -3.74
N PRO A 114 -63.56 13.27 -4.29
CA PRO A 114 -63.81 14.71 -4.37
C PRO A 114 -64.01 15.42 -3.02
N HIS A 115 -64.40 14.69 -1.97
CA HIS A 115 -64.53 15.24 -0.60
C HIS A 115 -63.19 15.52 0.08
N HIS A 116 -62.11 14.86 -0.37
CA HIS A 116 -60.78 15.07 0.20
C HIS A 116 -60.05 16.25 -0.46
N ARG A 117 -60.35 16.58 -1.72
CA ARG A 117 -59.70 17.68 -2.47
C ARG A 117 -59.83 19.05 -1.81
N TYR A 118 -60.90 19.30 -1.05
CA TYR A 118 -61.18 20.60 -0.42
C TYR A 118 -60.86 20.63 1.08
N SER A 119 -60.29 19.55 1.63
CA SER A 119 -59.84 19.56 3.01
C SER A 119 -58.55 20.38 3.14
N PRO A 120 -58.44 21.31 4.11
CA PRO A 120 -57.23 22.11 4.30
C PRO A 120 -55.99 21.26 4.61
N MET A 121 -56.17 20.02 5.07
CA MET A 121 -55.10 19.09 5.38
C MET A 121 -54.67 18.21 4.19
N PHE A 122 -55.40 18.23 3.07
CA PHE A 122 -55.19 17.33 1.95
C PHE A 122 -53.84 17.55 1.25
N GLN A 123 -53.44 18.81 1.03
CA GLN A 123 -52.13 19.15 0.49
C GLN A 123 -51.00 18.55 1.35
N SER A 124 -51.06 18.76 2.66
CA SER A 124 -50.06 18.22 3.59
C SER A 124 -50.00 16.69 3.57
N TYR A 125 -51.16 16.02 3.52
CA TYR A 125 -51.24 14.56 3.46
C TYR A 125 -50.71 14.00 2.13
N PHE A 126 -51.05 14.64 1.01
CA PHE A 126 -50.56 14.28 -0.32
C PHE A 126 -49.04 14.44 -0.41
N CYS A 127 -48.50 15.59 0.01
CA CYS A 127 -47.06 15.84 0.03
C CYS A 127 -46.32 14.88 0.97
N ASN A 128 -46.91 14.50 2.12
CA ASN A 128 -46.29 13.50 3.00
C ASN A 128 -46.27 12.10 2.38
N GLN A 129 -47.36 11.67 1.74
CA GLN A 129 -47.39 10.37 1.05
C GLN A 129 -46.47 10.33 -0.17
N TRP A 130 -46.34 11.45 -0.88
CA TRP A 130 -45.39 11.58 -1.99
C TRP A 130 -43.95 11.53 -1.49
N PHE A 131 -43.63 12.26 -0.41
CA PHE A 131 -42.33 12.21 0.25
C PHE A 131 -41.96 10.79 0.68
N GLU A 132 -42.89 10.05 1.28
CA GLU A 132 -42.67 8.65 1.67
C GLU A 132 -42.35 7.75 0.47
N SER A 133 -43.01 7.98 -0.68
CA SER A 133 -42.75 7.23 -1.93
C SER A 133 -41.36 7.53 -2.49
N ILE A 134 -41.02 8.82 -2.64
CA ILE A 134 -39.69 9.24 -3.12
C ILE A 134 -38.60 8.70 -2.20
N ALA A 135 -38.80 8.80 -0.88
CA ALA A 135 -37.83 8.29 0.10
C ALA A 135 -37.65 6.77 0.01
N ALA A 136 -38.74 6.01 -0.23
CA ALA A 136 -38.68 4.57 -0.39
C ALA A 136 -37.96 4.15 -1.69
N GLU A 137 -38.29 4.79 -2.80
CA GLU A 137 -37.68 4.54 -4.11
C GLU A 137 -36.19 4.91 -4.13
N LEU A 138 -35.84 6.06 -3.55
CA LEU A 138 -34.45 6.49 -3.38
C LEU A 138 -33.65 5.47 -2.56
N LYS A 139 -34.21 5.01 -1.43
CA LYS A 139 -33.58 3.99 -0.59
C LYS A 139 -33.39 2.67 -1.33
N GLN A 140 -34.37 2.25 -2.13
CA GLN A 140 -34.28 1.02 -2.92
C GLN A 140 -33.20 1.15 -4.01
N ALA A 141 -33.18 2.25 -4.75
CA ALA A 141 -32.18 2.53 -5.78
C ALA A 141 -30.75 2.54 -5.20
N GLN A 142 -30.54 3.22 -4.08
CA GLN A 142 -29.25 3.23 -3.37
C GLN A 142 -28.85 1.83 -2.88
N SER A 143 -29.79 1.05 -2.32
CA SER A 143 -29.54 -0.34 -1.92
C SER A 143 -29.12 -1.21 -3.10
N ASP A 144 -29.77 -1.07 -4.25
CA ASP A 144 -29.48 -1.88 -5.43
C ASP A 144 -28.14 -1.50 -6.07
N GLU A 145 -27.78 -0.21 -6.08
CA GLU A 145 -26.44 0.26 -6.46
C GLU A 145 -25.36 -0.32 -5.54
N VAL A 146 -25.54 -0.23 -4.21
CA VAL A 146 -24.62 -0.83 -3.24
C VAL A 146 -24.49 -2.34 -3.45
N LYS A 147 -25.58 -3.06 -3.72
CA LYS A 147 -25.55 -4.50 -4.02
C LYS A 147 -24.74 -4.81 -5.29
N GLN A 148 -24.92 -4.04 -6.36
CA GLN A 148 -24.17 -4.22 -7.61
C GLN A 148 -22.67 -4.01 -7.39
N HIS A 149 -22.29 -2.91 -6.74
CA HIS A 149 -20.88 -2.64 -6.43
C HIS A 149 -20.28 -3.65 -5.45
N LYS A 150 -21.07 -4.15 -4.49
CA LYS A 150 -20.66 -5.23 -3.59
C LYS A 150 -20.40 -6.52 -4.35
N GLN A 151 -21.26 -6.91 -5.30
CA GLN A 151 -21.05 -8.09 -6.13
C GLN A 151 -19.78 -7.97 -7.00
N ALA A 152 -19.54 -6.79 -7.56
CA ALA A 152 -18.32 -6.50 -8.30
C ALA A 152 -17.07 -6.63 -7.40
N LEU A 153 -17.10 -6.06 -6.20
CA LEU A 153 -16.02 -6.17 -5.23
C LEU A 153 -15.77 -7.63 -4.83
N LEU A 154 -16.82 -8.40 -4.50
CA LEU A 154 -16.68 -9.81 -4.15
C LEU A 154 -16.06 -10.62 -5.28
N THR A 155 -16.46 -10.36 -6.53
CA THR A 155 -15.89 -11.02 -7.70
C THR A 155 -14.39 -10.72 -7.82
N ASP A 156 -13.97 -9.47 -7.61
CA ASP A 156 -12.56 -9.09 -7.59
C ASP A 156 -11.79 -9.78 -6.46
N LEU A 157 -12.33 -9.77 -5.23
CA LEU A 157 -11.71 -10.40 -4.08
C LEU A 157 -11.54 -11.92 -4.27
N TYR A 158 -12.55 -12.61 -4.81
CA TYR A 158 -12.46 -14.03 -5.08
C TYR A 158 -11.43 -14.37 -6.17
N GLN A 159 -11.33 -13.56 -7.22
CA GLN A 159 -10.29 -13.74 -8.23
C GLN A 159 -8.88 -13.57 -7.64
N ARG A 160 -8.68 -12.58 -6.76
CA ARG A 160 -7.40 -12.42 -6.04
C ARG A 160 -7.07 -13.62 -5.16
N VAL A 161 -8.08 -14.13 -4.45
CA VAL A 161 -7.94 -15.34 -3.65
C VAL A 161 -7.54 -16.53 -4.51
N ASP A 162 -8.18 -16.74 -5.66
CA ASP A 162 -7.87 -17.84 -6.57
C ASP A 162 -6.45 -17.74 -7.13
N THR A 163 -6.01 -16.53 -7.49
CA THR A 163 -4.64 -16.29 -7.98
C THR A 163 -3.60 -16.52 -6.90
N LEU A 164 -3.87 -16.14 -5.65
CA LEU A 164 -2.99 -16.42 -4.51
C LEU A 164 -2.92 -17.91 -4.18
N ASN A 165 -4.07 -18.60 -4.18
CA ASN A 165 -4.11 -20.06 -3.99
C ASN A 165 -3.36 -20.81 -5.09
N ALA A 166 -3.29 -20.25 -6.30
CA ALA A 166 -2.53 -20.83 -7.40
C ALA A 166 -1.00 -20.59 -7.29
N MET A 167 -0.56 -19.72 -6.38
CA MET A 167 0.87 -19.39 -6.12
C MET A 167 1.28 -19.71 -4.67
N PRO A 168 1.20 -20.98 -4.22
CA PRO A 168 1.49 -21.35 -2.83
C PRO A 168 2.96 -21.13 -2.44
N GLU A 169 3.90 -21.16 -3.39
CA GLU A 169 5.33 -21.04 -3.09
C GLU A 169 5.75 -19.59 -2.74
N MET A 170 4.92 -18.59 -3.09
CA MET A 170 5.19 -17.18 -2.75
C MET A 170 4.68 -16.79 -1.34
N THR A 171 3.87 -17.64 -0.69
CA THR A 171 3.33 -17.38 0.65
C THR A 171 4.16 -17.97 1.79
N GLU A 172 5.10 -18.89 1.48
CA GLU A 172 5.97 -19.53 2.50
C GLU A 172 7.08 -18.60 3.02
N SER A 173 7.40 -17.52 2.30
CA SER A 173 8.33 -16.48 2.76
C SER A 173 7.61 -15.50 3.68
N GLY A 174 7.46 -15.88 4.95
CA GLY A 174 6.59 -15.28 5.98
C GLY A 174 6.78 -13.81 6.41
N ASP A 175 7.13 -12.89 5.52
CA ASP A 175 7.05 -11.46 5.83
C ASP A 175 5.68 -10.89 5.47
N ALA A 176 5.05 -10.22 6.45
CA ALA A 176 3.73 -9.62 6.31
C ALA A 176 3.65 -8.57 5.19
N ASN A 177 4.73 -7.81 4.93
CA ASN A 177 4.76 -6.84 3.83
C ASN A 177 4.79 -7.50 2.45
N LYS A 178 5.48 -8.65 2.31
CA LYS A 178 5.58 -9.41 1.05
C LYS A 178 4.22 -9.87 0.55
N LEU A 179 3.38 -10.34 1.48
CA LEU A 179 2.03 -10.83 1.19
C LEU A 179 1.04 -9.70 0.85
N GLY A 180 1.24 -8.50 1.41
CA GLY A 180 0.45 -7.32 1.04
C GLY A 180 0.68 -6.88 -0.41
N ARG A 181 1.93 -6.89 -0.89
CA ARG A 181 2.26 -6.56 -2.29
C ARG A 181 1.76 -7.63 -3.27
N LEU A 182 1.83 -8.90 -2.88
CA LEU A 182 1.24 -10.01 -3.65
C LEU A 182 -0.28 -9.85 -3.81
N TRP A 183 -0.98 -9.42 -2.76
CA TRP A 183 -2.41 -9.09 -2.81
C TRP A 183 -2.72 -7.93 -3.78
N ASP A 184 -1.86 -6.91 -3.79
CA ASP A 184 -2.00 -5.77 -4.71
C ASP A 184 -1.71 -6.16 -6.17
N MET A 185 -0.80 -7.11 -6.40
CA MET A 185 -0.46 -7.62 -7.73
C MET A 185 -1.51 -8.61 -8.25
N ALA A 186 -2.11 -9.41 -7.37
CA ALA A 186 -3.23 -10.30 -7.68
C ALA A 186 -4.46 -9.54 -8.23
N ALA A 187 -4.49 -8.20 -8.13
CA ALA A 187 -5.47 -7.36 -8.81
C ALA A 187 -5.43 -7.49 -10.35
N ALA A 188 -4.29 -7.92 -10.92
CA ALA A 188 -4.21 -8.23 -12.33
C ALA A 188 -5.12 -9.43 -12.64
N LYS A 189 -6.12 -9.23 -13.50
CA LYS A 189 -6.97 -10.32 -13.99
C LYS A 189 -6.10 -11.30 -14.78
N LEU A 190 -5.83 -12.46 -14.20
CA LEU A 190 -5.03 -13.54 -14.79
C LEU A 190 -5.94 -14.58 -15.46
N SER A 191 -5.58 -14.98 -16.67
CA SER A 191 -6.18 -16.13 -17.35
C SER A 191 -5.72 -17.45 -16.72
N LYS A 192 -6.55 -18.50 -16.81
CA LYS A 192 -6.18 -19.86 -16.40
C LYS A 192 -4.90 -20.37 -17.11
N THR A 193 -4.67 -19.94 -18.35
CA THR A 193 -3.47 -20.28 -19.12
C THR A 193 -2.21 -19.65 -18.53
N GLU A 194 -2.30 -18.40 -18.10
CA GLU A 194 -1.20 -17.64 -17.49
C GLU A 194 -0.81 -18.23 -16.13
N VAL A 195 -1.81 -18.60 -15.33
CA VAL A 195 -1.60 -19.29 -14.05
C VAL A 195 -0.89 -20.63 -14.24
N ASN A 196 -1.32 -21.43 -15.22
CA ASN A 196 -0.66 -22.71 -15.52
C ASN A 196 0.79 -22.52 -15.98
N LEU A 197 1.07 -21.46 -16.75
CA LEU A 197 2.42 -21.16 -17.23
C LEU A 197 3.35 -20.80 -16.06
N LEU A 198 2.88 -19.99 -15.10
CA LEU A 198 3.63 -19.70 -13.88
C LEU A 198 3.92 -20.96 -13.06
N GLN A 199 2.91 -21.84 -12.90
CA GLN A 199 3.08 -23.11 -12.19
C GLN A 199 4.11 -24.02 -12.86
N GLN A 200 4.16 -24.05 -14.20
CA GLN A 200 5.15 -24.84 -14.94
C GLN A 200 6.58 -24.34 -14.67
N PHE A 201 6.81 -23.03 -14.68
CA PHE A 201 8.14 -22.46 -14.41
C PHE A 201 8.55 -22.61 -12.94
N ALA A 202 7.62 -22.43 -12.00
CA ALA A 202 7.85 -22.69 -10.58
C ALA A 202 8.25 -24.16 -10.34
N ALA A 203 7.49 -25.10 -10.90
CA ALA A 203 7.80 -26.53 -10.81
C ALA A 203 9.15 -26.88 -11.47
N PHE A 204 9.49 -26.25 -12.60
CA PHE A 204 10.77 -26.44 -13.27
C PHE A 204 11.94 -25.91 -12.43
N LEU A 205 11.80 -24.72 -11.83
CA LEU A 205 12.82 -24.14 -10.95
C LEU A 205 13.08 -25.05 -9.74
N LYS A 206 12.02 -25.61 -9.13
CA LYS A 206 12.11 -26.58 -8.03
C LYS A 206 12.82 -27.88 -8.42
N GLY A 207 12.61 -28.34 -9.64
CA GLY A 207 13.31 -29.50 -10.20
C GLY A 207 14.82 -29.28 -10.37
N GLN A 208 15.27 -28.03 -10.46
CA GLN A 208 16.66 -27.67 -10.75
C GLN A 208 17.34 -26.93 -9.59
N LYS A 209 17.80 -27.70 -8.58
CA LYS A 209 18.54 -27.20 -7.41
C LYS A 209 19.75 -26.31 -7.74
N GLY A 210 20.35 -26.46 -8.93
CA GLY A 210 21.46 -25.61 -9.37
C GLY A 210 21.03 -24.16 -9.60
N LEU A 211 19.93 -23.95 -10.33
CA LEU A 211 19.38 -22.62 -10.60
C LEU A 211 18.90 -21.93 -9.32
N GLN A 212 18.27 -22.68 -8.41
CA GLN A 212 17.84 -22.15 -7.12
C GLN A 212 19.01 -21.64 -6.28
N LYS A 213 20.12 -22.39 -6.23
CA LYS A 213 21.34 -21.93 -5.54
C LYS A 213 21.92 -20.67 -6.16
N ILE A 214 21.87 -20.53 -7.49
CA ILE A 214 22.35 -19.33 -8.19
C ILE A 214 21.46 -18.13 -7.84
N ALA A 215 20.13 -18.30 -7.87
CA ALA A 215 19.18 -17.26 -7.46
C ALA A 215 19.40 -16.82 -6.01
N GLU A 216 19.54 -17.77 -5.07
CA GLU A 216 19.83 -17.46 -3.66
C GLU A 216 21.19 -16.78 -3.47
N GLN A 217 22.22 -17.17 -4.23
CA GLN A 217 23.52 -16.50 -4.19
C GLN A 217 23.41 -15.06 -4.68
N LEU A 218 22.73 -14.82 -5.79
CA LEU A 218 22.48 -13.48 -6.34
C LEU A 218 21.70 -12.59 -5.36
N GLY A 219 20.70 -13.15 -4.66
CA GLY A 219 20.00 -12.46 -3.58
C GLY A 219 20.91 -12.08 -2.43
N ARG A 220 21.66 -13.05 -1.87
CA ARG A 220 22.55 -12.84 -0.71
C ARG A 220 23.75 -11.94 -0.99
N MET A 221 24.24 -11.89 -2.23
CA MET A 221 25.37 -11.05 -2.58
C MET A 221 25.04 -9.56 -2.46
N ALA A 222 23.76 -9.20 -2.56
CA ALA A 222 23.31 -7.84 -2.26
C ALA A 222 23.40 -7.48 -0.77
N ASP A 223 23.45 -8.46 0.13
CA ASP A 223 23.60 -8.23 1.58
C ASP A 223 25.07 -7.95 1.99
N GLN A 224 26.04 -8.24 1.13
CA GLN A 224 27.48 -8.16 1.48
C GLN A 224 28.10 -6.76 1.34
N VAL A 225 27.31 -5.75 0.96
CA VAL A 225 27.79 -4.37 0.89
C VAL A 225 27.90 -3.84 2.33
N SER A 226 29.08 -3.97 2.93
CA SER A 226 29.45 -3.24 4.14
C SER A 226 30.35 -2.08 3.75
N ASP A 227 29.83 -0.86 3.82
CA ASP A 227 30.62 0.35 3.64
C ASP A 227 31.19 0.80 5.00
N PRO A 228 32.51 0.84 5.22
CA PRO A 228 33.11 1.43 6.42
C PRO A 228 32.86 2.94 6.55
N ASN A 229 32.33 3.60 5.50
CA ASN A 229 32.00 5.03 5.47
C ASN A 229 30.51 5.35 5.37
N SER A 230 29.60 4.36 5.42
CA SER A 230 28.17 4.66 5.54
C SER A 230 27.90 5.35 6.87
N SER A 231 27.33 6.55 6.78
CA SER A 231 27.15 7.50 7.86
C SER A 231 26.65 6.88 9.15
N LYS A 232 27.33 7.25 10.24
CA LYS A 232 26.86 7.19 11.63
C LYS A 232 25.61 8.05 11.78
N ALA A 233 24.48 7.64 11.21
CA ALA A 233 23.20 8.27 11.49
C ALA A 233 22.84 7.89 12.95
N PRO A 234 22.72 8.85 13.87
CA PRO A 234 22.32 8.54 15.24
C PRO A 234 20.90 7.99 15.20
N VAL A 235 20.73 6.75 15.66
CA VAL A 235 19.41 6.16 15.88
C VAL A 235 18.79 6.87 17.09
N GLU A 236 17.60 7.45 16.91
CA GLU A 236 16.82 8.01 18.01
C GLU A 236 16.11 6.87 18.76
N GLU A 237 16.63 6.48 19.91
CA GLU A 237 15.99 5.47 20.77
C GLU A 237 15.25 6.15 21.93
N LEU A 238 14.09 5.63 22.30
CA LEU A 238 13.30 6.09 23.43
C LEU A 238 13.87 5.47 24.71
N GLU A 239 14.60 6.27 25.49
CA GLU A 239 15.17 5.81 26.76
C GLU A 239 14.44 6.46 27.94
N LEU A 240 14.20 5.68 29.00
CA LEU A 240 13.64 6.19 30.25
C LEU A 240 14.74 6.94 31.00
N VAL A 241 14.76 8.27 30.88
CA VAL A 241 15.73 9.11 31.59
C VAL A 241 15.10 9.59 32.90
N GLU A 242 15.79 9.35 34.01
CA GLU A 242 15.44 9.92 35.32
C GLU A 242 15.97 11.36 35.40
N GLU A 243 15.08 12.35 35.45
CA GLU A 243 15.44 13.76 35.60
C GLU A 243 15.11 14.21 37.03
N GLN A 244 16.05 14.91 37.68
CA GLN A 244 15.85 15.49 39.01
C GLN A 244 15.12 16.82 38.87
N LEU A 245 13.99 16.98 39.56
CA LEU A 245 13.18 18.20 39.57
C LEU A 245 13.08 18.74 41.00
N ASP A 246 13.40 20.02 41.17
CA ASP A 246 13.41 20.76 42.46
C ASP A 246 12.01 21.06 43.02
N GLN A 247 10.96 20.57 42.36
CA GLN A 247 9.57 20.84 42.75
C GLN A 247 8.82 19.58 43.21
N VAL A 248 9.48 18.41 43.22
CA VAL A 248 8.89 17.15 43.65
C VAL A 248 9.24 16.90 45.12
N THR A 249 8.24 16.57 45.93
CA THR A 249 8.35 16.37 47.38
C THR A 249 8.78 14.93 47.73
N ASP A 250 9.98 14.51 47.32
CA ASP A 250 10.54 13.21 47.74
C ASP A 250 11.53 13.38 48.90
N ASP A 251 12.66 14.05 48.67
CA ASP A 251 13.75 14.16 49.65
C ASP A 251 14.09 15.62 49.99
N ILE A 252 14.38 15.91 51.27
CA ILE A 252 14.89 17.21 51.72
C ILE A 252 16.38 17.28 51.40
N VAL A 253 16.76 18.16 50.46
CA VAL A 253 18.15 18.32 50.00
C VAL A 253 18.84 19.51 50.66
N GLY A 254 18.09 20.50 51.14
CA GLY A 254 18.69 21.68 51.78
C GLY A 254 17.68 22.66 52.35
N ILE A 255 18.14 23.90 52.56
CA ILE A 255 17.35 25.03 53.06
C ILE A 255 17.56 26.20 52.09
N HIS A 256 16.51 26.92 51.76
CA HIS A 256 16.57 28.13 50.94
C HIS A 256 15.59 29.19 51.46
N GLU A 257 15.81 30.45 51.08
CA GLU A 257 14.86 31.54 51.34
C GLU A 257 13.71 31.48 50.33
N GLY A 258 12.49 31.68 50.80
CA GLY A 258 11.27 31.66 50.01
C GLY A 258 10.06 32.18 50.77
N ASN A 259 8.87 31.77 50.34
CA ASN A 259 7.60 32.19 50.94
C ASN A 259 6.56 31.04 51.03
N ASP A 260 6.99 29.79 50.84
CA ASP A 260 6.08 28.64 50.83
C ASP A 260 5.79 28.19 52.27
N LEU A 261 4.65 28.61 52.81
CA LEU A 261 4.24 28.31 54.19
C LEU A 261 4.20 26.80 54.51
N SER A 262 4.06 25.94 53.49
CA SER A 262 4.01 24.48 53.68
C SER A 262 5.36 23.85 54.01
N LYS A 263 6.48 24.52 53.68
CA LYS A 263 7.85 24.01 53.82
C LYS A 263 8.69 24.82 54.82
N LEU A 264 8.03 25.58 55.69
CA LEU A 264 8.66 26.55 56.57
C LEU A 264 9.45 25.87 57.70
N LEU A 265 10.62 26.42 58.03
CA LEU A 265 11.46 25.88 59.10
C LEU A 265 10.89 26.22 60.49
N PRO A 266 11.02 25.31 61.49
CA PRO A 266 10.52 25.56 62.84
C PRO A 266 11.06 26.83 63.51
N ASN A 267 12.23 27.32 63.10
CA ASN A 267 12.78 28.56 63.62
C ASN A 267 11.95 29.79 63.19
N GLU A 268 11.40 29.79 61.97
CA GLU A 268 10.55 30.88 61.49
C GLU A 268 9.17 30.84 62.17
N THR A 269 8.65 29.66 62.52
CA THR A 269 7.38 29.58 63.28
C THR A 269 7.50 30.09 64.71
N MET A 270 8.71 30.16 65.29
CA MET A 270 8.91 30.75 66.62
C MET A 270 8.57 32.24 66.66
N PHE A 271 8.75 32.97 65.55
CA PHE A 271 8.38 34.39 65.47
C PHE A 271 6.88 34.61 65.60
N LEU A 272 6.05 33.62 65.27
CA LEU A 272 4.60 33.67 65.45
C LEU A 272 4.15 33.37 66.90
N ALA A 273 5.05 32.89 67.76
CA ALA A 273 4.69 32.52 69.14
C ALA A 273 4.50 33.75 70.05
N TYR A 274 5.12 34.88 69.72
CA TYR A 274 5.06 36.12 70.50
C TYR A 274 4.53 37.27 69.63
N PRO A 275 3.47 37.99 70.06
CA PRO A 275 2.86 39.06 69.26
C PRO A 275 3.83 40.17 68.83
N GLU A 276 4.86 40.45 69.61
CA GLU A 276 5.86 41.47 69.31
C GLU A 276 6.80 41.07 68.15
N LEU A 277 7.00 39.77 67.92
CA LEU A 277 7.88 39.22 66.88
C LEU A 277 7.14 38.88 65.59
N GLU A 278 5.81 38.84 65.62
CA GLU A 278 4.95 38.50 64.48
C GLU A 278 5.18 39.45 63.28
N VAL A 279 5.47 40.72 63.57
CA VAL A 279 5.81 41.73 62.56
C VAL A 279 7.06 41.35 61.75
N ILE A 280 8.03 40.69 62.39
CA ILE A 280 9.27 40.22 61.73
C ILE A 280 8.95 39.08 60.78
N PHE A 281 8.11 38.12 61.21
CA PHE A 281 7.65 37.03 60.36
C PHE A 281 6.92 37.56 59.12
N TYR A 282 5.98 38.48 59.28
CA TYR A 282 5.25 39.05 58.15
C TYR A 282 6.16 39.85 57.20
N LYS A 283 7.18 40.52 57.75
CA LYS A 283 8.21 41.17 56.92
C LYS A 283 8.97 40.12 56.08
N HIS A 284 9.46 39.05 56.69
CA HIS A 284 10.17 37.98 55.97
C HIS A 284 9.27 37.31 54.92
N LEU A 285 7.98 37.13 55.21
CA LEU A 285 7.01 36.57 54.26
C LEU A 285 6.84 37.44 53.01
N VAL A 286 6.71 38.75 53.19
CA VAL A 286 6.54 39.72 52.08
C VAL A 286 7.83 39.87 51.29
N ASP A 287 8.98 39.89 51.96
CA ASP A 287 10.29 40.02 51.32
C ASP A 287 10.79 38.70 50.69
N HIS A 288 10.01 37.61 50.78
CA HIS A 288 10.36 36.25 50.33
C HIS A 288 11.66 35.71 50.97
N GLN A 289 11.91 36.09 52.21
CA GLN A 289 13.10 35.74 53.00
C GLN A 289 12.82 34.70 54.08
N LEU A 290 11.67 34.02 54.05
CA LEU A 290 11.40 32.94 55.01
C LEU A 290 12.28 31.74 54.69
N MET A 291 12.87 31.15 55.73
CA MET A 291 13.65 29.94 55.58
C MET A 291 12.74 28.72 55.36
N ASN A 292 12.94 28.06 54.23
CA ASN A 292 12.15 26.94 53.74
C ASN A 292 13.01 25.70 53.45
N TYR A 293 12.47 24.50 53.66
CA TYR A 293 13.10 23.26 53.21
C TYR A 293 13.09 23.17 51.68
N HIS A 294 14.28 22.99 51.10
CA HIS A 294 14.46 22.67 49.69
C HIS A 294 14.26 21.17 49.47
N MET A 295 13.26 20.80 48.66
CA MET A 295 12.96 19.40 48.35
C MET A 295 13.23 19.12 46.88
N GLN A 296 13.88 17.99 46.58
CA GLN A 296 14.12 17.54 45.22
C GLN A 296 13.65 16.09 45.10
N GLY A 297 12.98 15.75 43.99
CA GLY A 297 12.52 14.39 43.73
C GLY A 297 12.80 13.93 42.31
N LYS A 298 12.71 12.62 42.09
CA LYS A 298 13.04 11.98 40.81
C LYS A 298 11.74 11.57 40.13
N GLN A 299 11.38 12.21 39.03
CA GLN A 299 10.24 11.79 38.22
C GLN A 299 10.73 11.14 36.92
N ARG A 300 10.31 9.90 36.66
CA ARG A 300 10.60 9.18 35.41
C ARG A 300 9.76 9.76 34.27
N LYS A 301 10.39 10.38 33.27
CA LYS A 301 9.73 10.78 32.02
C LYS A 301 10.42 10.10 30.83
N LEU A 302 9.61 9.58 29.91
CA LEU A 302 10.10 9.04 28.63
C LEU A 302 10.67 10.19 27.79
N ARG A 303 11.96 10.14 27.46
CA ARG A 303 12.61 11.16 26.63
C ARG A 303 13.34 10.47 25.49
N LYS A 304 13.21 11.00 24.26
CA LYS A 304 13.98 10.53 23.10
C LYS A 304 15.42 10.98 23.28
N VAL A 305 16.36 10.05 23.50
CA VAL A 305 17.78 10.37 23.62
C VAL A 305 18.47 9.99 22.32
N LYS A 306 19.20 10.95 21.74
CA LYS A 306 20.06 10.73 20.57
C LYS A 306 21.36 10.09 21.02
N THR A 307 21.39 8.76 21.12
CA THR A 307 22.60 8.05 21.50
C THR A 307 23.41 7.68 20.25
N HIS A 308 24.66 8.12 20.18
CA HIS A 308 25.62 7.68 19.18
C HIS A 308 26.22 6.31 19.58
N LYS A 309 25.40 5.26 19.59
CA LYS A 309 25.97 3.90 19.59
C LYS A 309 26.62 3.67 18.23
N LYS A 310 27.84 3.12 18.21
CA LYS A 310 28.37 2.47 17.01
C LYS A 310 27.39 1.33 16.71
N ALA A 311 26.60 1.47 15.66
CA ALA A 311 25.84 0.37 15.09
C ALA A 311 26.87 -0.67 14.61
N ALA A 312 27.27 -1.56 15.51
CA ALA A 312 27.79 -2.85 15.11
C ALA A 312 26.56 -3.66 14.71
N GLU A 313 26.34 -3.69 13.40
CA GLU A 313 25.53 -4.62 12.59
C GLU A 313 24.77 -3.85 11.53
N GLN A 314 25.29 -3.94 10.30
CA GLN A 314 24.54 -3.81 9.05
C GLN A 314 23.55 -2.64 9.04
N ALA A 315 24.06 -1.41 8.88
CA ALA A 315 23.28 -0.42 8.16
C ALA A 315 23.02 -1.03 6.78
N MET A 316 21.85 -1.66 6.60
CA MET A 316 21.38 -2.17 5.32
C MET A 316 21.51 -1.00 4.34
N LEU A 317 22.54 -1.02 3.50
CA LEU A 317 22.53 -0.18 2.33
C LEU A 317 21.26 -0.54 1.55
N ASP A 318 20.59 0.49 1.01
CA ASP A 318 19.48 0.25 0.08
C ASP A 318 19.97 -0.71 -1.01
N LYS A 319 19.35 -1.88 -1.05
CA LYS A 319 19.66 -2.91 -2.02
C LYS A 319 19.32 -2.35 -3.40
N GLY A 320 20.32 -2.18 -4.26
CA GLY A 320 20.11 -1.63 -5.60
C GLY A 320 19.15 -2.49 -6.44
N PRO A 321 18.53 -1.95 -7.49
CA PRO A 321 17.63 -2.71 -8.36
C PRO A 321 18.35 -3.85 -9.11
N PHE A 322 17.58 -4.85 -9.55
CA PHE A 322 18.06 -5.87 -10.48
C PHE A 322 17.81 -5.43 -11.92
N ILE A 323 18.82 -5.54 -12.77
CA ILE A 323 18.69 -5.42 -14.23
C ILE A 323 19.01 -6.79 -14.81
N LEU A 324 18.07 -7.38 -15.53
CA LEU A 324 18.17 -8.73 -16.07
C LEU A 324 18.19 -8.64 -17.60
N ALA A 325 19.35 -8.88 -18.21
CA ALA A 325 19.49 -8.94 -19.66
C ALA A 325 19.37 -10.39 -20.13
N ILE A 326 18.40 -10.68 -21.01
CA ILE A 326 18.07 -12.04 -21.44
C ILE A 326 18.20 -12.16 -22.95
N ASP A 327 19.04 -13.09 -23.37
CA ASP A 327 19.22 -13.45 -24.77
C ASP A 327 18.01 -14.22 -25.29
N SER A 328 17.34 -13.63 -26.28
CA SER A 328 16.17 -14.18 -26.95
C SER A 328 16.49 -14.70 -28.37
N SER A 329 17.77 -14.94 -28.66
CA SER A 329 18.22 -15.50 -29.95
C SER A 329 17.75 -16.94 -30.18
N GLY A 330 17.75 -17.36 -31.44
CA GLY A 330 17.29 -18.71 -31.82
C GLY A 330 18.13 -19.86 -31.24
N SER A 331 19.40 -19.63 -30.90
CA SER A 331 20.25 -20.65 -30.26
C SER A 331 19.84 -20.96 -28.82
N MET A 332 19.09 -20.06 -28.19
CA MET A 332 18.54 -20.24 -26.85
C MET A 332 17.27 -21.08 -26.84
N GLU A 333 16.68 -21.42 -28.00
CA GLU A 333 15.42 -22.18 -28.09
C GLU A 333 15.49 -23.53 -27.36
N GLY A 334 14.45 -23.83 -26.58
CA GLY A 334 14.30 -25.12 -25.90
C GLY A 334 14.76 -25.14 -24.45
N PHE A 335 15.88 -25.81 -24.14
CA PHE A 335 16.34 -25.95 -22.75
C PHE A 335 16.96 -24.66 -22.17
N PRO A 336 17.84 -23.93 -22.88
CA PRO A 336 18.39 -22.66 -22.41
C PRO A 336 17.30 -21.63 -22.13
N GLU A 337 16.31 -21.47 -23.02
CA GLU A 337 15.15 -20.60 -22.85
C GLU A 337 14.40 -20.91 -21.55
N LYS A 338 14.07 -22.19 -21.30
CA LYS A 338 13.38 -22.59 -20.07
C LYS A 338 14.19 -22.28 -18.82
N CYS A 339 15.51 -22.44 -18.87
CA CYS A 339 16.40 -22.11 -17.76
C CYS A 339 16.47 -20.59 -17.53
N ALA A 340 16.60 -19.81 -18.60
CA ALA A 340 16.65 -18.35 -18.53
C ALA A 340 15.34 -17.79 -17.94
N LYS A 341 14.18 -18.24 -18.44
CA LYS A 341 12.86 -17.84 -17.94
C LYS A 341 12.63 -18.28 -16.49
N ALA A 342 13.02 -19.50 -16.12
CA ALA A 342 12.87 -19.97 -14.74
C ALA A 342 13.76 -19.21 -13.76
N LEU A 343 15.01 -18.90 -14.14
CA LEU A 343 15.90 -18.09 -13.31
C LEU A 343 15.40 -16.65 -13.22
N ALA A 344 14.94 -16.06 -14.33
CA ALA A 344 14.31 -14.75 -14.34
C ALA A 344 13.15 -14.69 -13.36
N TYR A 345 12.25 -15.69 -13.43
CA TYR A 345 11.15 -15.82 -12.48
C TYR A 345 11.64 -15.91 -11.03
N GLY A 346 12.63 -16.76 -10.73
CA GLY A 346 13.20 -16.87 -9.38
C GLY A 346 13.83 -15.56 -8.86
N LEU A 347 14.56 -14.83 -9.72
CA LEU A 347 15.13 -13.54 -9.37
C LEU A 347 14.06 -12.47 -9.15
N MET A 348 12.98 -12.49 -9.93
CA MET A 348 11.81 -11.63 -9.71
C MET A 348 11.15 -11.93 -8.36
N GLN A 349 11.04 -13.21 -7.97
CA GLN A 349 10.51 -13.60 -6.66
C GLN A 349 11.37 -13.02 -5.52
N ILE A 350 12.70 -13.10 -5.66
CA ILE A 350 13.64 -12.53 -4.68
C ILE A 350 13.55 -11.00 -4.67
N ALA A 351 13.51 -10.35 -5.83
CA ALA A 351 13.37 -8.90 -5.94
C ALA A 351 12.09 -8.42 -5.25
N LEU A 352 10.97 -9.11 -5.48
CA LEU A 352 9.69 -8.82 -4.85
C LEU A 352 9.76 -9.02 -3.32
N ALA A 353 10.42 -10.08 -2.88
CA ALA A 353 10.60 -10.37 -1.46
C ALA A 353 11.46 -9.29 -0.77
N GLU A 354 12.51 -8.82 -1.42
CA GLU A 354 13.48 -7.88 -0.84
C GLU A 354 13.15 -6.40 -1.10
N GLU A 355 11.95 -6.10 -1.60
CA GLU A 355 11.50 -4.74 -1.98
C GLU A 355 12.43 -4.03 -2.99
N ARG A 356 13.04 -4.79 -3.90
CA ARG A 356 13.92 -4.29 -4.95
C ARG A 356 13.17 -4.15 -6.27
N ASP A 357 13.47 -3.07 -7.00
CA ASP A 357 12.96 -2.91 -8.35
C ASP A 357 13.68 -3.88 -9.30
N CYS A 358 12.93 -4.44 -10.25
CA CYS A 358 13.44 -5.40 -11.24
C CYS A 358 13.13 -4.92 -12.65
N TYR A 359 14.16 -4.88 -13.49
CA TYR A 359 14.11 -4.46 -14.87
C TYR A 359 14.54 -5.63 -15.74
N VAL A 360 13.77 -5.96 -16.77
CA VAL A 360 14.11 -7.04 -17.70
C VAL A 360 14.31 -6.47 -19.08
N VAL A 361 15.44 -6.77 -19.68
CA VAL A 361 15.80 -6.39 -21.04
C VAL A 361 15.99 -7.68 -21.83
N MET A 362 15.01 -8.02 -22.67
CA MET A 362 15.21 -9.06 -23.68
C MET A 362 15.91 -8.46 -24.89
N PHE A 363 16.90 -9.16 -25.41
CA PHE A 363 17.63 -8.73 -26.60
C PHE A 363 17.73 -9.86 -27.62
N SER A 364 17.58 -9.49 -28.89
CA SER A 364 17.91 -10.32 -30.06
C SER A 364 18.50 -9.43 -31.15
N THR A 365 17.79 -9.24 -32.26
CA THR A 365 18.00 -8.11 -33.19
C THR A 365 17.30 -6.84 -32.73
N GLU A 366 16.29 -6.99 -31.86
CA GLU A 366 15.55 -5.88 -31.26
C GLU A 366 15.66 -5.96 -29.73
N LEU A 367 15.43 -4.82 -29.06
CA LEU A 367 15.46 -4.69 -27.60
C LEU A 367 14.04 -4.51 -27.07
N ILE A 368 13.61 -5.40 -26.18
CA ILE A 368 12.30 -5.34 -25.51
C ILE A 368 12.55 -5.18 -24.01
N THR A 369 12.00 -4.14 -23.41
CA THR A 369 12.20 -3.82 -21.98
C THR A 369 10.90 -3.92 -21.19
N TYR A 370 10.95 -4.55 -20.03
CA TYR A 370 9.87 -4.65 -19.06
C TYR A 370 10.31 -4.04 -17.72
N GLU A 371 9.42 -3.29 -17.09
CA GLU A 371 9.67 -2.62 -15.83
C GLU A 371 8.72 -3.18 -14.76
N LEU A 372 9.25 -4.06 -13.91
CA LEU A 372 8.43 -4.82 -12.96
C LEU A 372 8.18 -4.04 -11.67
N THR A 373 8.02 -2.72 -11.75
CA THR A 373 8.06 -1.87 -10.55
C THR A 373 6.75 -1.80 -9.77
N LYS A 374 5.58 -2.20 -10.31
CA LYS A 374 4.27 -1.89 -9.68
C LYS A 374 3.16 -2.91 -9.98
N LYS A 375 1.90 -2.50 -9.76
CA LYS A 375 0.63 -3.28 -9.83
C LYS A 375 0.46 -4.12 -11.09
N ASP A 376 1.02 -3.70 -12.22
CA ASP A 376 0.98 -4.44 -13.50
C ASP A 376 2.16 -5.39 -13.71
N GLY A 377 3.10 -5.48 -12.75
CA GLY A 377 4.31 -6.29 -12.85
C GLY A 377 4.03 -7.74 -13.20
N LEU A 378 2.98 -8.37 -12.64
CA LEU A 378 2.62 -9.75 -12.99
C LEU A 378 2.26 -9.93 -14.48
N ARG A 379 1.59 -8.95 -15.10
CA ARG A 379 1.26 -9.03 -16.52
C ARG A 379 2.50 -8.91 -17.38
N GLU A 380 3.42 -8.02 -17.00
CA GLU A 380 4.69 -7.88 -17.68
C GLU A 380 5.55 -9.15 -17.55
N VAL A 381 5.59 -9.78 -16.36
CA VAL A 381 6.20 -11.12 -16.18
C VAL A 381 5.58 -12.13 -17.13
N LEU A 382 4.26 -12.16 -17.24
CA LEU A 382 3.57 -13.15 -18.07
C LEU A 382 3.81 -12.93 -19.55
N ASN A 383 3.75 -11.68 -20.01
CA ASN A 383 4.10 -11.30 -21.37
C ASN A 383 5.52 -11.77 -21.68
N PHE A 384 6.47 -11.49 -20.79
CA PHE A 384 7.85 -11.96 -20.88
C PHE A 384 7.94 -13.50 -20.95
N LEU A 385 7.34 -14.22 -20.02
CA LEU A 385 7.43 -15.69 -19.97
C LEU A 385 6.74 -16.36 -21.17
N SER A 386 5.72 -15.72 -21.74
CA SER A 386 5.01 -16.20 -22.94
C SER A 386 5.77 -15.93 -24.25
N TYR A 387 6.71 -15.00 -24.26
CA TYR A 387 7.46 -14.62 -25.45
C TYR A 387 8.38 -15.74 -25.92
N SER A 388 8.34 -16.12 -27.21
CA SER A 388 9.20 -17.18 -27.75
C SER A 388 10.53 -16.60 -28.23
N PHE A 389 11.64 -17.32 -28.04
CA PHE A 389 12.96 -16.82 -28.40
C PHE A 389 13.23 -17.09 -29.88
N HIS A 390 13.47 -16.03 -30.64
CA HIS A 390 13.75 -16.07 -32.06
C HIS A 390 14.55 -14.83 -32.50
N GLY A 391 15.52 -15.02 -33.40
CA GLY A 391 16.32 -13.94 -33.98
C GLY A 391 17.83 -14.15 -33.81
N GLY A 392 18.59 -13.09 -34.10
CA GLY A 392 20.03 -13.00 -33.87
C GLY A 392 20.38 -12.51 -32.46
N THR A 393 21.65 -12.15 -32.24
CA THR A 393 22.17 -11.73 -30.93
C THR A 393 22.90 -10.40 -31.04
N ASP A 394 22.35 -9.34 -30.44
CA ASP A 394 23.00 -8.04 -30.30
C ASP A 394 23.24 -7.69 -28.82
N MET A 395 24.27 -8.36 -28.26
CA MET A 395 24.73 -8.16 -26.89
C MET A 395 25.25 -6.74 -26.60
N PRO A 396 26.07 -6.11 -27.46
CA PRO A 396 26.56 -4.75 -27.22
C PRO A 396 25.44 -3.74 -26.98
N SER A 397 24.39 -3.74 -27.80
CA SER A 397 23.26 -2.83 -27.64
C SER A 397 22.49 -3.06 -26.33
N ALA A 398 22.37 -4.32 -25.88
CA ALA A 398 21.74 -4.65 -24.60
C ALA A 398 22.55 -4.13 -23.40
N LEU A 399 23.87 -4.30 -23.46
CA LEU A 399 24.79 -3.79 -22.44
C LEU A 399 24.80 -2.25 -22.41
N GLU A 400 24.81 -1.58 -23.56
CA GLU A 400 24.70 -0.12 -23.63
C GLU A 400 23.42 0.38 -22.96
N ARG A 401 22.27 -0.24 -23.25
CA ARG A 401 21.01 0.12 -22.61
C ARG A 401 21.03 -0.11 -21.09
N ALA A 402 21.60 -1.22 -20.64
CA ALA A 402 21.72 -1.50 -19.20
C ALA A 402 22.61 -0.47 -18.50
N ILE A 403 23.74 -0.11 -19.13
CA ILE A 403 24.67 0.91 -18.63
C ILE A 403 24.00 2.28 -18.58
N GLU A 404 23.24 2.67 -19.60
CA GLU A 404 22.47 3.91 -19.60
C GLU A 404 21.49 4.00 -18.42
N GLN A 405 20.82 2.89 -18.08
CA GLN A 405 19.96 2.83 -16.89
C GLN A 405 20.76 2.89 -15.59
N MET A 406 21.90 2.22 -15.52
CA MET A 406 22.77 2.21 -14.33
C MET A 406 23.37 3.57 -13.97
N LEU A 407 23.40 4.51 -14.91
CA LEU A 407 23.85 5.89 -14.66
C LEU A 407 22.82 6.73 -13.88
N ASP A 408 21.55 6.31 -13.81
CA ASP A 408 20.53 6.98 -13.01
C ASP A 408 20.75 6.69 -11.51
N ASP A 409 20.57 7.70 -10.66
CA ASP A 409 20.74 7.63 -9.20
C ASP A 409 19.91 6.50 -8.57
N LYS A 410 18.81 6.11 -9.20
CA LYS A 410 17.95 4.99 -8.78
C LYS A 410 18.69 3.64 -8.82
N TYR A 411 19.71 3.48 -9.66
CA TYR A 411 20.40 2.22 -9.92
C TYR A 411 21.76 2.11 -9.23
N LYS A 412 21.99 2.89 -8.16
CA LYS A 412 23.18 2.70 -7.31
C LYS A 412 23.20 1.30 -6.71
N ASN A 413 24.37 0.67 -6.72
CA ASN A 413 24.59 -0.71 -6.25
C ASN A 413 23.75 -1.77 -7.01
N ALA A 414 23.32 -1.47 -8.23
CA ALA A 414 22.50 -2.37 -9.02
C ALA A 414 23.26 -3.64 -9.46
N ASP A 415 22.51 -4.71 -9.63
CA ASP A 415 22.99 -6.00 -10.11
C ASP A 415 22.55 -6.21 -11.56
N LEU A 416 23.48 -6.18 -12.52
CA LEU A 416 23.22 -6.64 -13.89
C LEU A 416 23.45 -8.14 -13.97
N VAL A 417 22.42 -8.90 -14.35
CA VAL A 417 22.52 -10.34 -14.62
C VAL A 417 22.25 -10.59 -16.10
N VAL A 418 23.23 -11.14 -16.81
CA VAL A 418 23.12 -11.50 -18.23
C VAL A 418 22.91 -13.00 -18.38
N LEU A 419 21.82 -13.39 -19.05
CA LEU A 419 21.48 -14.79 -19.35
C LEU A 419 21.63 -15.01 -20.86
N SER A 420 22.68 -15.72 -21.28
CA SER A 420 22.98 -15.96 -22.70
C SER A 420 23.75 -17.27 -22.89
N ASP A 421 23.79 -17.77 -24.11
CA ASP A 421 24.72 -18.80 -24.55
C ASP A 421 26.13 -18.25 -24.86
N PHE A 422 26.27 -16.92 -24.88
CA PHE A 422 27.48 -16.15 -25.16
C PHE A 422 28.16 -16.51 -26.49
N ILE A 423 27.40 -16.96 -27.48
CA ILE A 423 27.88 -17.17 -28.86
C ILE A 423 27.81 -15.82 -29.59
N ALA A 424 28.57 -14.85 -29.10
CA ALA A 424 28.55 -13.46 -29.57
C ALA A 424 29.97 -12.89 -29.69
N PRO A 425 30.18 -11.90 -30.58
CA PRO A 425 31.45 -11.20 -30.68
C PRO A 425 31.77 -10.42 -29.39
N SER A 426 33.05 -10.29 -29.08
CA SER A 426 33.53 -9.50 -27.95
C SER A 426 33.06 -8.03 -28.08
N PRO A 427 32.59 -7.39 -26.98
CA PRO A 427 32.10 -6.03 -27.07
C PRO A 427 33.23 -5.01 -27.34
N PRO A 428 32.89 -3.82 -27.86
CA PRO A 428 33.88 -2.77 -28.12
C PRO A 428 34.63 -2.35 -26.86
N ALA A 429 35.91 -2.02 -26.97
CA ALA A 429 36.74 -1.62 -25.82
C ALA A 429 36.19 -0.42 -25.03
N ALA A 430 35.49 0.50 -25.71
CA ALA A 430 34.83 1.63 -25.07
C ALA A 430 33.72 1.20 -24.09
N LEU A 431 33.02 0.10 -24.40
CA LEU A 431 31.98 -0.46 -23.53
C LEU A 431 32.58 -1.11 -22.30
N THR A 432 33.67 -1.87 -22.47
CA THR A 432 34.40 -2.51 -21.37
C THR A 432 34.91 -1.49 -20.35
N GLN A 433 35.42 -0.34 -20.81
CA GLN A 433 35.84 0.74 -19.91
C GLN A 433 34.69 1.32 -19.08
N LYS A 434 33.50 1.49 -19.67
CA LYS A 434 32.32 1.95 -18.92
C LYS A 434 31.88 0.92 -17.87
N ILE A 435 31.95 -0.37 -18.20
CA ILE A 435 31.63 -1.45 -17.26
C ILE A 435 32.61 -1.42 -16.07
N GLU A 436 33.91 -1.25 -16.32
CA GLU A 436 34.91 -1.13 -15.26
C GLU A 436 34.67 0.10 -14.35
N GLN A 437 34.24 1.22 -14.91
CA GLN A 437 33.85 2.41 -14.13
C GLN A 437 32.66 2.12 -13.22
N LEU A 438 31.59 1.52 -13.76
CA LEU A 438 30.41 1.17 -12.96
C LEU A 438 30.72 0.15 -11.87
N LYS A 439 31.64 -0.80 -12.14
CA LYS A 439 32.15 -1.72 -11.12
C LYS A 439 32.89 -1.01 -9.99
N ALA A 440 33.69 0.01 -10.31
CA ALA A 440 34.33 0.87 -9.31
C ALA A 440 33.28 1.64 -8.47
N GLU A 441 32.14 1.96 -9.07
CA GLU A 441 30.97 2.56 -8.40
C GLU A 441 30.06 1.55 -7.69
N LYS A 442 30.55 0.32 -7.44
CA LYS A 442 29.88 -0.78 -6.72
C LYS A 442 28.69 -1.42 -7.45
N ASN A 443 28.48 -1.15 -8.73
CA ASN A 443 27.57 -1.93 -9.55
C ASN A 443 28.20 -3.29 -9.88
N ARG A 444 27.39 -4.33 -9.97
CA ARG A 444 27.87 -5.71 -10.11
C ARG A 444 27.40 -6.32 -11.41
N PHE A 445 28.29 -7.04 -12.09
CA PHE A 445 28.03 -7.66 -13.39
C PHE A 445 28.12 -9.17 -13.25
N HIS A 446 27.01 -9.83 -13.55
CA HIS A 446 26.79 -11.25 -13.36
C HIS A 446 26.41 -11.90 -14.68
N ALA A 447 26.86 -13.12 -14.92
CA ALA A 447 26.58 -13.86 -16.14
C ALA A 447 26.21 -15.32 -15.85
N LEU A 448 25.13 -15.80 -16.48
CA LEU A 448 24.81 -17.22 -16.58
C LEU A 448 25.04 -17.67 -18.00
N ASN A 449 26.04 -18.53 -18.19
CA ASN A 449 26.32 -19.17 -19.45
C ASN A 449 25.52 -20.48 -19.58
N LEU A 450 24.68 -20.56 -20.60
CA LEU A 450 23.81 -21.70 -20.85
C LEU A 450 24.36 -22.65 -21.94
N SER A 451 25.58 -22.41 -22.45
CA SER A 451 26.20 -23.22 -23.50
C SER A 451 27.64 -23.64 -23.19
N SER A 452 28.13 -24.65 -23.90
CA SER A 452 29.54 -25.07 -23.85
C SER A 452 30.43 -24.28 -24.83
N TYR A 453 29.86 -23.39 -25.64
CA TYR A 453 30.53 -22.74 -26.77
C TYR A 453 30.69 -21.23 -26.59
N GLY A 454 30.38 -20.70 -25.41
CA GLY A 454 30.46 -19.27 -25.16
C GLY A 454 31.87 -18.71 -25.34
N ASN A 455 31.95 -17.48 -25.83
CA ASN A 455 33.21 -16.80 -26.12
C ASN A 455 33.96 -16.45 -24.82
N PRO A 456 35.15 -17.01 -24.56
CA PRO A 456 35.89 -16.82 -23.30
C PRO A 456 36.40 -15.40 -23.09
N GLU A 457 36.59 -14.59 -24.15
CA GLU A 457 37.00 -13.19 -24.00
C GLU A 457 35.86 -12.33 -23.45
N LEU A 458 34.64 -12.58 -23.90
CA LEU A 458 33.45 -11.87 -23.46
C LEU A 458 33.10 -12.22 -22.01
N MET A 459 33.39 -13.45 -21.59
CA MET A 459 33.17 -13.93 -20.22
C MET A 459 34.01 -13.20 -19.16
N GLN A 460 35.18 -12.67 -19.52
CA GLN A 460 36.07 -11.98 -18.56
C GLN A 460 35.52 -10.64 -18.06
N ILE A 461 34.48 -10.12 -18.72
CA ILE A 461 33.87 -8.83 -18.40
C ILE A 461 32.98 -8.94 -17.15
N PHE A 462 32.55 -10.13 -16.75
CA PHE A 462 31.64 -10.34 -15.63
C PHE A 462 32.40 -10.65 -14.32
N ASP A 463 31.89 -10.14 -13.19
CA ASP A 463 32.46 -10.41 -11.86
C ASP A 463 32.21 -11.85 -11.41
N HIS A 464 31.03 -12.37 -11.76
CA HIS A 464 30.66 -13.74 -11.47
C HIS A 464 30.05 -14.39 -12.71
N LEU A 465 30.57 -15.56 -13.03
CA LEU A 465 30.09 -16.38 -14.14
C LEU A 465 29.71 -17.77 -13.63
N TRP A 466 28.49 -18.18 -13.95
CA TRP A 466 28.01 -19.52 -13.70
C TRP A 466 27.80 -20.26 -15.01
N ASP A 467 28.40 -21.43 -15.15
CA ASP A 467 28.16 -22.34 -16.27
C ASP A 467 27.03 -23.31 -15.91
N TYR A 468 25.95 -23.30 -16.68
CA TYR A 468 24.80 -24.17 -16.48
C TYR A 468 24.40 -24.88 -17.78
N THR A 469 25.09 -25.99 -18.08
CA THR A 469 24.83 -26.82 -19.26
C THR A 469 24.12 -28.13 -18.90
N ARG A 470 23.47 -28.76 -19.90
CA ARG A 470 22.71 -30.01 -19.75
C ARG A 470 23.59 -31.23 -19.41
N SER A 471 24.92 -31.14 -19.50
CA SER A 471 25.79 -32.31 -19.30
C SER A 471 25.91 -32.69 -17.82
N PRO A 472 25.59 -33.95 -17.43
CA PRO A 472 25.64 -34.40 -16.04
C PRO A 472 27.05 -34.42 -15.43
N ILE A 473 28.11 -34.11 -16.21
CA ILE A 473 29.52 -34.25 -15.80
C ILE A 473 30.17 -32.89 -15.43
N GLN A 474 29.54 -31.76 -15.72
CA GLN A 474 30.10 -30.42 -15.46
C GLN A 474 29.28 -29.55 -14.51
N ARG A 475 28.47 -30.16 -13.64
CA ARG A 475 27.74 -29.40 -12.62
C ARG A 475 28.69 -28.88 -11.54
N LEU A 476 28.90 -27.57 -11.59
CA LEU A 476 29.59 -26.71 -10.60
C LEU A 476 31.11 -26.80 -10.60
N PHE A 477 31.74 -26.07 -11.53
CA PHE A 477 32.98 -25.37 -11.21
C PHE A 477 32.71 -23.87 -11.24
N LYS A 478 32.89 -23.22 -10.08
CA LYS A 478 33.09 -21.78 -10.00
C LYS A 478 34.53 -21.54 -10.47
N ARG A 479 34.73 -20.77 -11.53
CA ARG A 479 36.07 -20.24 -11.87
C ARG A 479 36.32 -18.95 -11.09
#